data_AF-A0A8T1VQD7-F1
#
_entry.id   AF-A0A8T1VQD7-F1
#
_cell.length_a   1.000
_cell.length_b   1.000
_cell.length_c   1.000
_cell.angle_alpha   90.00
_cell.angle_beta   90.00
_cell.angle_gamma   90.00
#
_symmetry.space_group_name_H-M   'P 1'
#
loop_
_entity.id
_entity.type
_entity.pdbx_description
1 polymer ?
#
loop_
_entity_poly.entity_id
_entity_poly.type
_entity_poly.pdbx_seq_one_letter_code
_entity_poly.pdbx_strand_id
1 'polypeptide(L)'
;MAFGKLGYGEAVCAALDFICDQALAARRFDWPRPQYPKEDFADEAEVDDDAEVDTANDDDVNALPGAEEEGEELYSDLVRSGKAAEHQHDLDQSFQQMIMSEVDPLLWKTELERVGPRLKVKGGAAAAAAGKEWHAHIERSRAHETVMGELLPRANAQLRLLGTQLTEATGRMGAKEKMLNNQYEHLRQEYTCVKIESTGIGERTHSALTFDISSRS
;
A
#
# COMPACT_ATOMS: atom_id res chain seq x y z
N MET A 1 41.72 -17.91 -22.71
CA MET A 1 40.60 -18.16 -21.78
C MET A 1 39.70 -16.95 -21.78
N ALA A 2 38.52 -17.07 -22.38
CA ALA A 2 37.56 -15.99 -22.50
C ALA A 2 36.86 -15.80 -21.15
N PHE A 3 37.29 -14.81 -20.36
CA PHE A 3 36.48 -14.33 -19.25
C PHE A 3 35.18 -13.75 -19.86
N GLY A 4 34.06 -14.29 -19.38
CA GLY A 4 32.76 -14.24 -20.03
C GLY A 4 32.23 -12.84 -20.33
N LYS A 5 31.66 -12.74 -21.53
CA LYS A 5 30.92 -11.62 -22.11
C LYS A 5 29.51 -11.39 -21.51
N LEU A 6 29.19 -11.98 -20.36
CA LEU A 6 27.86 -11.88 -19.75
C LEU A 6 27.93 -10.99 -18.50
N GLY A 7 27.21 -9.87 -18.51
CA GLY A 7 27.09 -8.94 -17.38
C GLY A 7 26.14 -9.41 -16.28
N TYR A 8 25.96 -10.72 -16.13
CA TYR A 8 25.06 -11.33 -15.16
C TYR A 8 25.54 -12.76 -14.82
N GLY A 9 25.15 -13.26 -13.64
CA GLY A 9 25.48 -14.60 -13.16
C GLY A 9 26.36 -14.59 -11.91
N GLU A 10 26.62 -15.78 -11.38
CA GLU A 10 27.31 -16.02 -10.11
C GLU A 10 28.68 -15.32 -10.02
N ALA A 11 29.50 -15.39 -11.07
CA ALA A 11 30.80 -14.74 -11.10
C ALA A 11 30.73 -13.21 -10.97
N VAL A 12 29.66 -12.58 -11.50
CA VAL A 12 29.42 -11.14 -11.37
C VAL A 12 28.92 -10.81 -9.96
N CYS A 13 28.01 -11.61 -9.41
CA CYS A 13 27.54 -11.46 -8.04
C CYS A 13 28.68 -11.59 -7.03
N ALA A 14 29.54 -12.60 -7.16
CA ALA A 14 30.70 -12.81 -6.29
C ALA A 14 31.72 -11.65 -6.37
N ALA A 15 31.94 -11.11 -7.58
CA ALA A 15 32.80 -9.94 -7.75
C ALA A 15 32.19 -8.67 -7.11
N LEU A 16 30.88 -8.46 -7.25
CA LEU A 16 30.19 -7.35 -6.61
C LEU A 16 30.20 -7.47 -5.08
N ASP A 17 29.94 -8.66 -4.55
CA ASP A 17 29.94 -8.95 -3.11
C ASP A 17 31.32 -8.66 -2.50
N PHE A 18 32.39 -9.17 -3.13
CA PHE A 18 33.76 -8.90 -2.74
C PHE A 18 34.09 -7.40 -2.73
N ILE A 19 33.69 -6.64 -3.76
CA ILE A 19 33.94 -5.20 -3.82
C ILE A 19 33.12 -4.45 -2.77
N CYS A 20 31.87 -4.87 -2.52
CA CYS A 20 31.02 -4.32 -1.48
C CYS A 20 31.63 -4.52 -0.09
N ASP A 21 32.12 -5.71 0.23
CA ASP A 21 32.81 -5.99 1.50
C ASP A 21 34.05 -5.11 1.69
N GLN A 22 34.88 -4.98 0.66
CA GLN A 22 36.07 -4.11 0.70
C GLN A 22 35.68 -2.63 0.90
N ALA A 23 34.60 -2.18 0.26
CA ALA A 23 34.10 -0.82 0.42
C ALA A 23 33.53 -0.55 1.82
N LEU A 24 32.80 -1.50 2.39
CA LEU A 24 32.27 -1.42 3.75
C LEU A 24 33.39 -1.44 4.80
N ALA A 25 34.40 -2.30 4.61
CA ALA A 25 35.59 -2.37 5.47
C ALA A 25 36.38 -1.05 5.45
N ALA A 26 36.61 -0.46 4.27
CA ALA A 26 37.31 0.81 4.13
C ALA A 26 36.58 1.96 4.84
N ARG A 27 35.24 1.91 4.87
CA ARG A 27 34.40 2.90 5.56
C ARG A 27 34.20 2.63 7.04
N ARG A 28 34.75 1.53 7.57
CA ARG A 28 34.48 1.03 8.93
C ARG A 28 32.98 0.98 9.22
N PHE A 29 32.22 0.52 8.24
CA PHE A 29 30.78 0.39 8.38
C PHE A 29 30.46 -0.66 9.42
N ASP A 30 29.53 -0.33 10.32
CA ASP A 30 28.97 -1.25 11.29
C ASP A 30 27.45 -1.19 11.15
N TRP A 31 26.78 -2.32 11.32
CA TRP A 31 25.33 -2.38 11.20
C TRP A 31 24.72 -1.66 12.40
N PRO A 32 24.00 -0.54 12.21
CA PRO A 32 23.34 0.12 13.31
C PRO A 32 22.33 -0.84 13.93
N ARG A 33 22.26 -0.89 15.26
CA ARG A 33 21.26 -1.69 15.95
C ARG A 33 19.88 -1.32 15.40
N PRO A 34 19.09 -2.28 14.89
CA PRO A 34 17.74 -2.01 14.41
C PRO A 34 16.95 -1.29 15.50
N GLN A 35 16.47 -0.08 15.19
CA GLN A 35 15.49 0.59 16.04
C GLN A 35 14.12 0.07 15.62
N TYR A 36 13.64 -0.92 16.36
CA TYR A 36 12.23 -1.29 16.29
C TYR A 36 11.43 -0.10 16.82
N PRO A 37 10.54 0.49 16.00
CA PRO A 37 9.53 1.41 16.52
C PRO A 37 8.88 0.72 17.72
N LYS A 38 8.69 1.45 18.81
CA LYS A 38 7.78 0.98 19.84
C LYS A 38 6.41 0.97 19.17
N GLU A 39 5.98 -0.19 18.73
CA GLU A 39 4.56 -0.43 18.53
C GLU A 39 3.95 -0.24 19.92
N ASP A 40 3.57 0.99 20.23
CA ASP A 40 2.45 1.20 21.14
C ASP A 40 1.36 0.37 20.49
N PHE A 41 1.03 -0.77 21.12
CA PHE A 41 -0.01 -1.71 20.69
C PHE A 41 -1.05 -0.94 19.91
N ALA A 42 -1.06 -1.12 18.58
CA ALA A 42 -2.02 -0.44 17.73
C ALA A 42 -3.37 -0.69 18.39
N ASP A 43 -4.04 0.38 18.86
CA ASP A 43 -5.26 0.33 19.67
C ASP A 43 -6.03 -0.92 19.24
N GLU A 44 -5.99 -1.96 20.10
CA GLU A 44 -6.70 -3.19 19.81
C GLU A 44 -8.12 -2.74 19.53
N ALA A 45 -8.53 -2.81 18.25
CA ALA A 45 -9.85 -2.38 17.85
C ALA A 45 -10.81 -3.10 18.78
N GLU A 46 -11.65 -2.34 19.50
CA GLU A 46 -12.59 -2.88 20.47
C GLU A 46 -13.23 -4.14 19.88
N VAL A 47 -12.98 -5.28 20.53
CA VAL A 47 -13.55 -6.55 20.13
C VAL A 47 -15.06 -6.36 20.21
N ASP A 48 -15.73 -6.37 19.07
CA ASP A 48 -17.18 -6.23 19.01
C ASP A 48 -17.80 -7.49 19.62
N ASP A 49 -18.20 -7.41 20.89
CA ASP A 49 -18.81 -8.52 21.64
C ASP A 49 -20.12 -9.01 20.97
N ASP A 50 -20.75 -8.23 20.09
CA ASP A 50 -21.92 -8.66 19.30
C ASP A 50 -21.55 -9.60 18.13
N ALA A 51 -20.26 -9.84 17.87
CA ALA A 51 -19.77 -10.81 16.90
C ALA A 51 -19.45 -12.19 17.50
N GLU A 52 -19.74 -12.44 18.79
CA GLU A 52 -19.72 -13.80 19.34
C GLU A 52 -20.76 -14.67 18.63
N VAL A 53 -20.28 -15.52 17.73
CA VAL A 53 -21.08 -16.60 17.14
C VAL A 53 -21.32 -17.63 18.24
N ASP A 54 -22.57 -17.69 18.73
CA ASP A 54 -23.07 -18.71 19.64
C ASP A 54 -22.83 -20.11 19.05
N THR A 55 -21.84 -20.82 19.58
CA THR A 55 -21.50 -22.20 19.21
C THR A 55 -22.30 -23.23 20.03
N ALA A 56 -23.30 -22.81 20.81
CA ALA A 56 -24.06 -23.71 21.67
C ALA A 56 -25.02 -24.68 20.92
N ASN A 57 -25.02 -24.69 19.58
CA ASN A 57 -25.88 -25.58 18.79
C ASN A 57 -25.18 -26.44 17.73
N ASP A 58 -23.85 -26.51 17.70
CA ASP A 58 -23.15 -27.51 16.88
C ASP A 58 -22.88 -28.77 17.70
N ASP A 59 -23.97 -29.42 18.09
CA ASP A 59 -23.98 -30.83 18.50
C ASP A 59 -23.94 -31.70 17.23
N ASP A 60 -22.89 -31.56 16.41
CA ASP A 60 -22.60 -32.52 15.34
C ASP A 60 -21.56 -33.53 15.82
N VAL A 61 -22.12 -34.64 16.27
CA VAL A 61 -21.52 -35.93 16.53
C VAL A 61 -20.74 -36.45 15.31
N ASN A 62 -19.54 -35.93 15.07
CA ASN A 62 -18.55 -36.64 14.28
C ASN A 62 -17.11 -36.38 14.75
N ALA A 63 -16.82 -36.87 15.95
CA ALA A 63 -15.47 -37.15 16.37
C ALA A 63 -14.86 -38.25 15.49
N LEU A 64 -14.02 -37.88 14.51
CA LEU A 64 -13.06 -38.78 13.90
C LEU A 64 -11.69 -38.57 14.57
N PRO A 65 -11.16 -39.55 15.33
CA PRO A 65 -9.79 -39.47 15.83
C PRO A 65 -8.84 -39.96 14.72
N GLY A 66 -7.91 -39.10 14.28
CA GLY A 66 -6.72 -39.56 13.53
C GLY A 66 -6.53 -38.98 12.12
N ALA A 67 -6.46 -37.65 11.97
CA ALA A 67 -6.07 -37.00 10.71
C ALA A 67 -4.86 -36.07 10.89
N GLU A 68 -3.85 -36.49 11.65
CA GLU A 68 -2.60 -35.73 11.85
C GLU A 68 -1.42 -36.26 11.00
N GLU A 69 -1.63 -37.26 10.12
CA GLU A 69 -0.53 -38.00 9.46
C GLU A 69 -0.45 -37.83 7.92
N GLU A 70 -1.20 -36.92 7.29
CA GLU A 70 -1.11 -36.72 5.82
C GLU A 70 -0.13 -35.60 5.40
N GLY A 71 0.31 -34.75 6.33
CA GLY A 71 1.20 -33.62 6.02
C GLY A 71 2.68 -33.98 5.91
N GLU A 72 3.14 -35.04 6.57
CA GLU A 72 4.56 -35.44 6.60
C GLU A 72 4.97 -36.35 5.43
N GLU A 73 4.02 -37.06 4.81
CA GLU A 73 4.32 -38.08 3.80
C GLU A 73 4.73 -37.45 2.46
N LEU A 74 4.16 -36.29 2.10
CA LEU A 74 4.46 -35.57 0.84
C LEU A 74 5.91 -35.05 0.79
N TYR A 75 6.52 -34.76 1.94
CA TYR A 75 7.92 -34.31 2.00
C TYR A 75 8.91 -35.48 1.90
N SER A 76 8.49 -36.68 2.31
CA SER A 76 9.35 -37.87 2.35
C SER A 76 9.56 -38.51 0.97
N ASP A 77 8.57 -38.38 0.06
CA ASP A 77 8.59 -39.03 -1.25
C ASP A 77 9.51 -38.34 -2.27
N LEU A 78 9.75 -37.04 -2.11
CA LEU A 78 10.71 -36.30 -2.94
C LEU A 78 12.16 -36.76 -2.72
N VAL A 79 12.47 -37.28 -1.52
CA VAL A 79 13.81 -37.75 -1.14
C VAL A 79 14.09 -39.18 -1.63
N ARG A 80 13.06 -40.02 -1.76
CA ARG A 80 13.21 -41.43 -2.17
C ARG A 80 13.25 -41.66 -3.68
N SER A 81 12.84 -40.69 -4.49
CA SER A 81 12.86 -40.78 -5.96
C SER A 81 14.28 -40.65 -6.56
N GLY A 82 15.18 -41.57 -6.21
CA GLY A 82 16.19 -42.26 -7.06
C GLY A 82 17.01 -41.53 -8.13
N LYS A 83 17.01 -40.20 -8.22
CA LYS A 83 17.76 -39.41 -9.22
C LYS A 83 19.03 -38.76 -8.67
N ALA A 84 19.55 -39.27 -7.56
CA ALA A 84 20.70 -38.70 -6.83
C ALA A 84 22.00 -39.51 -6.99
N ALA A 85 22.08 -40.46 -7.93
CA ALA A 85 23.26 -41.33 -8.05
C ALA A 85 24.46 -40.69 -8.79
N GLU A 86 24.27 -39.58 -9.50
CA GLU A 86 25.33 -38.94 -10.31
C GLU A 86 25.90 -37.65 -9.66
N HIS A 87 25.37 -37.23 -8.52
CA HIS A 87 25.83 -36.07 -7.74
C HIS A 87 26.52 -36.45 -6.42
N GLN A 88 26.81 -37.74 -6.22
CA GLN A 88 27.37 -38.23 -4.97
C GLN A 88 28.77 -37.66 -4.68
N HIS A 89 29.55 -37.36 -5.71
CA HIS A 89 30.94 -36.89 -5.56
C HIS A 89 31.04 -35.39 -5.24
N ASP A 90 30.07 -34.57 -5.67
CA ASP A 90 30.04 -33.12 -5.36
C ASP A 90 29.38 -32.83 -4.01
N LEU A 91 28.42 -33.67 -3.60
CA LEU A 91 27.83 -33.60 -2.27
C LEU A 91 28.88 -33.87 -1.19
N ASP A 92 29.77 -34.84 -1.38
CA ASP A 92 30.81 -35.20 -0.39
C ASP A 92 31.76 -34.03 -0.08
N GLN A 93 32.02 -33.15 -1.06
CA GLN A 93 32.84 -31.95 -0.88
C GLN A 93 32.05 -30.79 -0.24
N SER A 94 30.75 -30.69 -0.51
CA SER A 94 29.84 -29.74 0.17
C SER A 94 29.56 -30.15 1.64
N PHE A 95 29.54 -31.45 1.94
CA PHE A 95 29.46 -32.00 3.29
C PHE A 95 30.71 -31.67 4.11
N GLN A 96 31.87 -31.48 3.46
CA GLN A 96 33.11 -31.05 4.13
C GLN A 96 33.13 -29.55 4.46
N GLN A 97 32.23 -28.75 3.85
CA GLN A 97 31.94 -27.37 4.28
C GLN A 97 30.76 -27.30 5.25
N MET A 98 30.29 -28.44 5.76
CA MET A 98 29.41 -28.45 6.92
C MET A 98 30.14 -27.75 8.06
N ILE A 99 29.54 -26.67 8.57
CA ILE A 99 30.05 -25.93 9.73
C ILE A 99 30.17 -26.95 10.86
N MET A 100 31.37 -27.48 11.07
CA MET A 100 31.66 -28.35 12.18
C MET A 100 31.56 -27.47 13.42
N SER A 101 30.44 -27.61 14.14
CA SER A 101 30.27 -26.98 15.43
C SER A 101 31.44 -27.38 16.32
N GLU A 102 32.32 -26.44 16.63
CA GLU A 102 33.41 -26.59 17.61
C GLU A 102 32.87 -26.78 19.05
N VAL A 103 31.54 -26.73 19.21
CA VAL A 103 30.87 -26.95 20.47
C VAL A 103 30.86 -28.44 20.83
N ASP A 104 31.47 -28.77 21.96
CA ASP A 104 31.43 -30.09 22.59
C ASP A 104 29.96 -30.57 22.73
N PRO A 105 29.60 -31.76 22.20
CA PRO A 105 28.26 -32.31 22.31
C PRO A 105 27.72 -32.40 23.74
N LEU A 106 28.60 -32.63 24.73
CA LEU A 106 28.20 -32.69 26.14
C LEU A 106 27.92 -31.29 26.70
N LEU A 107 28.77 -30.31 26.34
CA LEU A 107 28.56 -28.91 26.70
C LEU A 107 27.29 -28.36 26.05
N TRP A 108 27.04 -28.70 24.79
CA TRP A 108 25.82 -28.35 24.09
C TRP A 108 24.58 -28.97 24.73
N LYS A 109 24.64 -30.26 25.10
CA LYS A 109 23.52 -30.94 25.75
C LYS A 109 23.20 -30.36 27.13
N THR A 110 24.23 -30.11 27.94
CA THR A 110 24.07 -29.49 29.27
C THR A 110 23.57 -28.06 29.16
N GLU A 111 24.01 -27.32 28.16
CA GLU A 111 23.47 -26.00 27.86
C GLU A 111 22.01 -26.10 27.42
N LEU A 112 21.64 -27.02 26.53
CA LEU A 112 20.26 -27.30 26.14
C LEU A 112 19.35 -27.63 27.32
N GLU A 113 19.80 -28.46 28.26
CA GLU A 113 19.06 -28.77 29.50
C GLU A 113 18.90 -27.54 30.39
N ARG A 114 19.85 -26.61 30.37
CA ARG A 114 19.85 -25.36 31.14
C ARG A 114 18.98 -24.27 30.51
N VAL A 115 19.06 -24.07 29.19
CA VAL A 115 18.26 -23.06 28.46
C VAL A 115 16.90 -23.58 28.02
N GLY A 116 16.69 -24.89 27.86
CA GLY A 116 15.41 -25.49 27.47
C GLY A 116 14.21 -25.03 28.32
N PRO A 117 14.30 -25.01 29.66
CA PRO A 117 13.23 -24.49 30.52
C PRO A 117 12.98 -22.98 30.35
N ARG A 118 13.99 -22.22 29.91
CA ARG A 118 13.91 -20.76 29.68
C ARG A 118 13.45 -20.40 28.27
N LEU A 119 13.67 -21.32 27.31
CA LEU A 119 13.26 -21.27 25.91
C LEU A 119 11.91 -21.93 25.65
N LYS A 120 11.32 -22.58 26.67
CA LYS A 120 9.87 -22.67 26.77
C LYS A 120 9.34 -21.24 26.85
N VAL A 121 9.26 -20.58 25.69
CA VAL A 121 8.14 -19.72 25.37
C VAL A 121 6.97 -20.48 25.94
N LYS A 122 6.26 -19.90 26.90
CA LYS A 122 4.99 -20.45 27.34
C LYS A 122 4.15 -20.52 26.07
N GLY A 123 4.20 -21.66 25.36
CA GLY A 123 3.37 -22.01 24.23
C GLY A 123 1.97 -22.34 24.73
N GLY A 124 1.49 -21.54 25.69
CA GLY A 124 0.11 -21.50 26.10
C GLY A 124 -0.51 -20.31 25.40
N ALA A 125 -1.66 -20.53 24.76
CA ALA A 125 -2.58 -19.56 24.17
C ALA A 125 -1.96 -18.42 23.33
N ALA A 126 -1.15 -17.53 23.90
CA ALA A 126 -0.58 -16.33 23.29
C ALA A 126 0.30 -16.56 22.05
N ALA A 127 1.20 -17.55 22.02
CA ALA A 127 2.03 -17.81 20.82
C ALA A 127 1.21 -18.47 19.69
N ALA A 128 0.20 -19.27 20.04
CA ALA A 128 -0.76 -19.84 19.09
C ALA A 128 -1.78 -18.78 18.62
N ALA A 129 -2.14 -17.83 19.48
CA ALA A 129 -2.99 -16.68 19.18
C ALA A 129 -2.30 -15.74 18.20
N ALA A 130 -1.05 -15.35 18.46
CA ALA A 130 -0.26 -14.54 17.52
C ALA A 130 -0.11 -15.21 16.14
N GLY A 131 0.06 -16.54 16.10
CA GLY A 131 0.07 -17.33 14.87
C GLY A 131 -1.27 -17.38 14.11
N LYS A 132 -2.39 -17.20 14.82
CA LYS A 132 -3.75 -17.13 14.25
C LYS A 132 -4.08 -15.69 13.82
N GLU A 133 -3.57 -14.70 14.54
CA GLU A 133 -3.80 -13.28 14.28
C GLU A 133 -3.23 -12.85 12.92
N TRP A 134 -1.97 -13.15 12.60
CA TRP A 134 -1.40 -12.73 11.32
C TRP A 134 -2.10 -13.37 10.11
N HIS A 135 -2.51 -14.64 10.22
CA HIS A 135 -3.33 -15.29 9.21
C HIS A 135 -4.69 -14.60 9.06
N ALA A 136 -5.37 -14.30 10.17
CA ALA A 136 -6.64 -13.58 10.15
C ALA A 136 -6.50 -12.16 9.59
N HIS A 137 -5.35 -11.49 9.79
CA HIS A 137 -5.05 -10.20 9.17
C HIS A 137 -4.85 -10.30 7.65
N ILE A 138 -4.16 -11.34 7.17
CA ILE A 138 -3.99 -11.57 5.73
C ILE A 138 -5.33 -11.89 5.06
N GLU A 139 -6.14 -12.75 5.65
CA GLU A 139 -7.45 -13.10 5.11
C GLU A 139 -8.41 -11.90 5.12
N ARG A 140 -8.40 -11.07 6.18
CA ARG A 140 -9.11 -9.78 6.17
C ARG A 140 -8.62 -8.85 5.05
N SER A 141 -7.31 -8.76 4.85
CA SER A 141 -6.72 -7.91 3.81
C SER A 141 -7.15 -8.37 2.41
N ARG A 142 -7.19 -9.69 2.16
CA ARG A 142 -7.69 -10.27 0.90
C ARG A 142 -9.19 -10.02 0.70
N ALA A 143 -9.98 -10.13 1.76
CA ALA A 143 -11.40 -9.81 1.71
C ALA A 143 -11.63 -8.33 1.37
N HIS A 144 -10.89 -7.41 2.01
CA HIS A 144 -10.94 -5.98 1.69
C HIS A 144 -10.46 -5.68 0.27
N GLU A 145 -9.39 -6.33 -0.21
CA GLU A 145 -8.91 -6.20 -1.58
C GLU A 145 -10.00 -6.58 -2.60
N THR A 146 -10.76 -7.64 -2.32
CA THR A 146 -11.89 -8.08 -3.15
C THR A 146 -13.00 -7.02 -3.17
N VAL A 147 -13.43 -6.54 -2.00
CA VAL A 147 -14.46 -5.48 -1.89
C VAL A 147 -14.00 -4.19 -2.58
N MET A 148 -12.73 -3.81 -2.42
CA MET A 148 -12.13 -2.68 -3.12
C MET A 148 -12.16 -2.87 -4.64
N GLY A 149 -11.80 -4.07 -5.11
CA GLY A 149 -11.84 -4.45 -6.52
C GLY A 149 -13.23 -4.31 -7.15
N GLU A 150 -14.30 -4.53 -6.38
CA GLU A 150 -15.68 -4.38 -6.84
C GLU A 150 -16.19 -2.93 -6.78
N LEU A 151 -15.93 -2.24 -5.66
CA LEU A 151 -16.52 -0.91 -5.41
C LEU A 151 -15.78 0.23 -6.11
N LEU A 152 -14.44 0.19 -6.18
CA LEU A 152 -13.64 1.28 -6.78
C LEU A 152 -13.95 1.50 -8.26
N PRO A 153 -14.05 0.47 -9.12
CA PRO A 153 -14.37 0.69 -10.53
C PRO A 153 -15.76 1.30 -10.70
N ARG A 154 -16.74 0.83 -9.92
CA ARG A 154 -18.11 1.34 -9.94
C ARG A 154 -18.16 2.82 -9.52
N ALA A 155 -17.52 3.18 -8.41
CA ALA A 155 -17.48 4.55 -7.94
C ALA A 155 -16.77 5.48 -8.95
N ASN A 156 -15.63 5.03 -9.52
CA ASN A 156 -14.92 5.78 -10.56
C ASN A 156 -15.77 5.98 -11.82
N ALA A 157 -16.54 4.98 -12.25
CA ALA A 157 -17.43 5.11 -13.39
C ALA A 157 -18.54 6.15 -13.12
N GLN A 158 -19.13 6.13 -11.93
CA GLN A 158 -20.15 7.11 -11.51
C GLN A 158 -19.57 8.53 -11.46
N LEU A 159 -18.39 8.71 -10.87
CA LEU A 159 -17.72 10.01 -10.79
C LEU A 159 -17.37 10.54 -12.19
N ARG A 160 -16.90 9.68 -13.10
CA ARG A 160 -16.66 10.07 -14.49
C ARG A 160 -17.94 10.53 -15.19
N LEU A 161 -19.03 9.80 -15.02
CA LEU A 161 -20.32 10.17 -15.60
C LEU A 161 -20.83 11.51 -15.07
N LEU A 162 -20.72 11.74 -13.76
CA LEU A 162 -21.07 13.03 -13.15
C LEU A 162 -20.20 14.16 -13.71
N GLY A 163 -18.89 13.91 -13.86
CA GLY A 163 -17.96 14.84 -14.49
C GLY A 163 -18.38 15.22 -15.90
N THR A 164 -18.69 14.24 -16.75
CA THR A 164 -19.13 14.51 -18.13
C THR A 164 -20.45 15.28 -18.17
N GLN A 165 -21.43 14.89 -17.34
CA GLN A 165 -22.71 15.58 -17.27
C GLN A 165 -22.57 17.05 -16.81
N LEU A 166 -21.69 17.30 -15.84
CA LEU A 166 -21.42 18.66 -15.36
C LEU A 166 -20.71 19.50 -16.42
N THR A 167 -19.73 18.94 -17.13
CA THR A 167 -19.05 19.63 -18.24
C THR A 167 -20.03 19.96 -19.36
N GLU A 168 -20.93 19.04 -19.73
CA GLU A 168 -21.96 19.29 -20.74
C GLU A 168 -22.98 20.34 -20.27
N ALA A 169 -23.40 20.30 -19.01
CA ALA A 169 -24.33 21.28 -18.46
C ALA A 169 -23.72 22.69 -18.43
N THR A 170 -22.48 22.82 -17.96
CA THR A 170 -21.76 24.10 -17.93
C THR A 170 -21.47 24.60 -19.35
N GLY A 171 -21.09 23.73 -20.28
CA GLY A 171 -20.93 24.07 -21.70
C GLY A 171 -22.23 24.58 -22.33
N ARG A 172 -23.36 23.91 -22.08
CA ARG A 172 -24.69 24.38 -22.54
C ARG A 172 -25.07 25.72 -21.90
N MET A 173 -24.79 25.91 -20.62
CA MET A 173 -25.08 27.16 -19.92
C MET A 173 -24.25 28.32 -20.48
N GLY A 174 -22.94 28.12 -20.67
CA GLY A 174 -22.07 29.13 -21.28
C GLY A 174 -22.45 29.44 -22.74
N ALA A 175 -22.88 28.44 -23.51
CA ALA A 175 -23.40 28.67 -24.86
C ALA A 175 -24.69 29.51 -24.84
N LYS A 176 -25.61 29.22 -23.91
CA LYS A 176 -26.84 30.01 -23.72
C LYS A 176 -26.54 31.43 -23.26
N GLU A 177 -25.60 31.60 -22.33
CA GLU A 177 -25.17 32.92 -21.86
C GLU A 177 -24.56 33.73 -23.00
N LYS A 178 -23.65 33.14 -23.79
CA LYS A 178 -23.06 33.78 -24.96
C LYS A 178 -24.13 34.19 -25.98
N MET A 179 -25.10 33.31 -26.24
CA MET A 179 -26.23 33.60 -27.12
C MET A 179 -27.04 34.79 -26.59
N LEU A 180 -27.38 34.78 -25.29
CA LEU A 180 -28.15 35.84 -24.64
C LEU A 180 -27.41 37.18 -24.72
N ASN A 181 -26.14 37.19 -24.34
CA ASN A 181 -25.29 38.38 -24.41
C ASN A 181 -25.25 38.94 -25.84
N ASN A 182 -25.05 38.08 -26.85
CA ASN A 182 -25.06 38.52 -28.25
C ASN A 182 -26.43 39.08 -28.69
N GLN A 183 -27.55 38.48 -28.24
CA GLN A 183 -28.89 38.97 -28.58
C GLN A 183 -29.15 40.36 -27.99
N TYR A 184 -28.67 40.64 -26.78
CA TYR A 184 -28.91 41.91 -26.09
C TYR A 184 -27.79 42.94 -26.25
N GLU A 185 -26.70 42.61 -26.94
CA GLU A 185 -25.54 43.49 -27.07
C GLU A 185 -25.91 44.80 -27.77
N HIS A 186 -26.67 44.74 -28.86
CA HIS A 186 -27.15 45.94 -29.56
C HIS A 186 -28.04 46.81 -28.66
N LEU A 187 -28.96 46.19 -27.92
CA LEU A 187 -29.86 46.91 -27.03
C LEU A 187 -29.10 47.58 -25.86
N ARG A 188 -28.06 46.92 -25.32
CA ARG A 188 -27.15 47.54 -24.35
C ARG A 188 -26.42 48.75 -24.93
N GLN A 189 -25.96 48.65 -26.17
CA GLN A 189 -25.27 49.74 -26.85
C GLN A 189 -26.19 50.94 -27.08
N GLU A 190 -27.40 50.71 -27.59
CA GLU A 190 -28.41 51.76 -27.77
C GLU A 190 -28.75 52.45 -26.45
N TYR A 191 -29.05 51.68 -25.40
CA TYR A 191 -29.35 52.23 -24.07
C TYR A 191 -28.16 53.07 -23.55
N THR A 192 -26.94 52.58 -23.72
CA THR A 192 -25.73 53.31 -23.30
C THR A 192 -25.56 54.60 -24.08
N CYS A 193 -25.81 54.59 -25.39
CA CYS A 193 -25.75 55.78 -26.24
C CYS A 193 -26.76 56.84 -25.79
N VAL A 194 -28.03 56.45 -25.63
CA VAL A 194 -29.11 57.35 -25.17
C VAL A 194 -28.81 57.88 -23.77
N LYS A 195 -28.30 57.03 -22.88
CA LYS A 195 -27.91 57.45 -21.52
C LYS A 195 -26.82 58.50 -21.55
N ILE A 196 -25.76 58.30 -22.36
CA ILE A 196 -24.67 59.26 -22.54
C ILE A 196 -25.20 60.59 -23.08
N GLU A 197 -26.07 60.55 -24.09
CA GLU A 197 -26.69 61.75 -24.66
C GLU A 197 -27.50 62.51 -23.60
N SER A 198 -28.34 61.81 -22.83
CA SER A 198 -29.14 62.42 -21.77
C SER A 198 -28.27 63.04 -20.67
N THR A 199 -27.19 62.38 -20.25
CA THR A 199 -26.24 62.96 -19.29
C THR A 199 -25.52 64.18 -19.87
N GLY A 200 -25.10 64.13 -21.13
CA GLY A 200 -24.44 65.27 -21.78
C GLY A 200 -25.36 66.47 -22.01
N ILE A 201 -26.67 66.25 -22.24
CA ILE A 201 -27.66 67.33 -22.22
C ILE A 201 -27.77 67.91 -20.80
N GLY A 202 -27.88 67.05 -19.78
CA GLY A 202 -27.91 67.47 -18.37
C GLY A 202 -26.72 68.37 -18.00
N GLU A 203 -25.51 67.96 -18.33
CA GLU A 203 -24.28 68.73 -18.07
C GLU A 203 -24.25 70.07 -18.82
N ARG A 204 -24.66 70.09 -20.10
CA ARG A 204 -24.74 71.33 -20.90
C ARG A 204 -25.76 72.30 -20.33
N THR A 205 -26.95 71.82 -19.94
CA THR A 205 -27.98 72.67 -19.33
C THR A 205 -27.54 73.19 -17.96
N HIS A 206 -26.93 72.35 -17.13
CA HIS A 206 -26.36 72.76 -15.85
C HIS A 206 -25.27 73.82 -16.02
N SER A 207 -24.35 73.61 -16.98
CA SER A 207 -23.26 74.56 -17.27
C SER A 207 -23.75 75.89 -17.83
N ALA A 208 -24.80 75.87 -18.67
CA ALA A 208 -25.42 77.10 -19.18
C ALA A 208 -26.08 77.90 -18.05
N LEU A 209 -26.77 77.23 -17.12
CA LEU A 209 -27.39 77.88 -15.96
C LEU A 209 -26.36 78.48 -15.01
N THR A 210 -25.25 77.77 -14.72
CA THR A 210 -24.19 78.31 -13.86
C THR A 210 -23.46 79.49 -14.51
N PHE A 211 -23.25 79.45 -15.84
CA PHE A 211 -22.67 80.57 -16.59
C PHE A 211 -23.58 81.80 -16.61
N ASP A 212 -24.89 81.63 -16.83
CA ASP A 212 -25.86 82.73 -16.80
C ASP A 212 -26.01 83.36 -15.42
N ILE A 213 -25.95 82.55 -14.34
CA ILE A 213 -25.97 83.06 -12.96
C ILE A 213 -24.69 83.86 -12.65
N SER A 214 -23.52 83.36 -13.07
CA SER A 214 -22.24 84.05 -12.91
C SER A 214 -22.15 85.35 -13.72
N SER A 215 -22.77 85.38 -14.91
CA SER A 215 -22.78 86.57 -15.79
C SER A 215 -23.77 87.65 -15.35
N ARG A 216 -24.72 87.32 -14.48
CA ARG A 216 -25.74 88.24 -13.95
C ARG A 216 -25.44 88.77 -12.54
N SER A 217 -24.41 88.23 -11.87
CA SER A 217 -23.93 88.68 -10.56
C SER A 217 -22.76 89.63 -10.68
#